data_AF-A0A1A9C2E1-F1
#
_entry.id   AF-A0A1A9C2E1-F1
#
_cell.length_a   1.000
_cell.length_b   1.000
_cell.length_c   1.000
_cell.angle_alpha   90.00
_cell.angle_beta   90.00
_cell.angle_gamma   90.00
#
_symmetry.space_group_name_H-M   'P 1'
#
loop_
_entity.id
_entity.type
_entity.pdbx_description
1 polymer ?
#
loop_
_entity_poly.entity_id
_entity_poly.type
_entity_poly.pdbx_seq_one_letter_code
_entity_poly.pdbx_strand_id
1 'polypeptide(L)' 'RHAADLRRIAGQIAALTDLPAAARTPLGELHEALARDDPAELIRPLTATRPHLTGTHPDLAEQLDTLTPP' A
#
# COMPACT_ATOMS: atom_id res chain seq x y z
N ARG A 1 -11.25 11.67 -5.93
CA ARG A 1 -10.51 12.16 -4.74
C ARG A 1 -9.63 11.05 -4.15
N HIS A 2 -10.19 9.87 -3.86
CA HIS A 2 -9.45 8.72 -3.34
C HIS A 2 -8.23 8.26 -4.18
N ALA A 3 -8.26 8.39 -5.52
CA ALA A 3 -7.15 7.96 -6.37
C ALA A 3 -5.80 8.65 -6.08
N ALA A 4 -5.82 9.95 -5.74
CA ALA A 4 -4.59 10.67 -5.39
C ALA A 4 -4.09 10.27 -3.99
N ASP A 5 -5.02 10.05 -3.05
CA ASP A 5 -4.68 9.59 -1.70
C ASP A 5 -4.14 8.15 -1.71
N LEU A 6 -4.71 7.26 -2.53
CA LEU A 6 -4.20 5.90 -2.77
C LEU A 6 -2.79 5.91 -3.37
N ARG A 7 -2.51 6.80 -4.32
CA ARG A 7 -1.16 6.96 -4.87
C ARG A 7 -0.18 7.49 -3.82
N ARG A 8 -0.60 8.46 -3.01
CA ARG A 8 0.21 9.00 -1.92
C ARG A 8 0.60 7.91 -0.93
N ILE A 9 -0.37 7.14 -0.43
CA ILE A 9 -0.09 6.09 0.56
C ILE A 9 0.74 4.95 -0.06
N ALA A 10 0.48 4.59 -1.31
CA ALA A 10 1.29 3.60 -2.04
C ALA A 10 2.76 4.04 -2.15
N GLY A 11 3.01 5.32 -2.48
CA GLY A 11 4.37 5.87 -2.51
C GLY A 11 5.05 5.87 -1.15
N GLN A 12 4.31 6.16 -0.07
CA GLN A 12 4.84 6.10 1.30
C GLN A 12 5.22 4.68 1.70
N ILE A 13 4.35 3.70 1.43
CA ILE A 13 4.60 2.27 1.73
C ILE A 13 5.78 1.75 0.90
N ALA A 14 5.88 2.14 -0.38
CA ALA A 14 6.98 1.75 -1.26
C ALA A 14 8.36 2.26 -0.81
N ALA A 15 8.40 3.37 -0.06
CA ALA A 15 9.62 3.94 0.51
C ALA A 15 10.04 3.30 1.84
N LEU A 16 9.21 2.43 2.43
CA LEU A 16 9.55 1.75 3.69
C LEU A 16 10.62 0.68 3.47
N THR A 17 11.71 0.77 4.23
CA THR A 17 12.84 -0.18 4.16
C THR A 17 12.84 -1.20 5.29
N ASP A 18 11.96 -1.04 6.28
CA ASP A 18 11.87 -1.81 7.52
C ASP A 18 10.75 -2.86 7.51
N LEU A 19 10.17 -3.12 6.34
CA LEU A 19 9.13 -4.13 6.17
C LEU A 19 9.70 -5.56 6.16
N PRO A 20 8.95 -6.54 6.70
CA PRO A 20 9.38 -7.93 6.73
C PRO A 20 9.54 -8.50 5.32
N ALA A 21 10.38 -9.53 5.16
CA ALA A 21 10.63 -10.18 3.87
C ALA A 21 9.34 -10.68 3.17
N ALA A 22 8.32 -11.05 3.94
CA ALA A 22 7.01 -11.44 3.43
C ALA A 22 6.29 -10.31 2.66
N ALA A 23 6.58 -9.05 2.96
CA ALA A 23 6.02 -7.89 2.27
C ALA A 23 6.71 -7.59 0.93
N ARG A 24 7.82 -8.26 0.59
CA ARG A 24 8.57 -7.98 -0.67
C ARG A 24 7.74 -8.22 -1.92
N THR A 25 6.97 -9.31 -1.95
CA THR A 25 6.10 -9.64 -3.08
C THR A 25 5.03 -8.56 -3.30
N PRO A 26 4.19 -8.21 -2.31
CA PRO A 26 3.20 -7.15 -2.49
C PRO A 26 3.83 -5.77 -2.71
N LEU A 27 5.02 -5.47 -2.17
CA LEU A 27 5.77 -4.24 -2.49
C LEU A 27 6.23 -4.16 -3.94
N GLY A 28 6.62 -5.30 -4.54
CA GLY A 28 6.95 -5.36 -5.96
C GLY A 28 5.72 -5.09 -6.82
N GLU A 29 4.59 -5.71 -6.49
CA GLU A 29 3.31 -5.44 -7.15
C GLU A 29 2.84 -3.99 -6.96
N LEU A 30 3.11 -3.40 -5.80
CA LEU A 30 2.81 -2.00 -5.51
C LEU A 30 3.63 -1.06 -6.39
N HIS A 31 4.93 -1.33 -6.56
CA HIS A 31 5.80 -0.57 -7.46
C HIS A 31 5.33 -0.64 -8.92
N GLU A 32 4.97 -1.84 -9.37
CA GLU A 32 4.41 -2.04 -10.71
C GLU A 32 3.09 -1.28 -10.90
N ALA A 33 2.20 -1.32 -9.91
CA ALA A 33 0.93 -0.60 -9.97
C ALA A 33 1.10 0.92 -9.87
N LEU A 34 2.11 1.41 -9.16
CA LEU A 34 2.47 2.85 -9.12
C LEU A 34 2.95 3.38 -10.47
N ALA A 35 3.56 2.52 -11.29
CA ALA A 35 3.94 2.87 -12.66
C ALA A 35 2.74 2.93 -13.63
N ARG A 36 1.55 2.47 -13.20
CA ARG A 36 0.33 2.45 -14.02
C ARG A 36 -0.60 3.62 -13.67
N ASP A 37 -1.38 4.04 -14.66
CA ASP A 37 -2.34 5.13 -14.54
C ASP A 37 -3.68 4.74 -13.89
N ASP A 38 -3.90 3.45 -13.61
CA ASP A 38 -5.13 2.98 -12.97
C ASP A 38 -4.98 2.87 -11.43
N PRO A 39 -5.67 3.72 -10.63
CA PRO A 39 -5.65 3.60 -9.17
C PRO A 39 -6.31 2.32 -8.63
N ALA A 40 -7.19 1.65 -9.39
CA ALA A 40 -7.80 0.40 -8.96
C ALA A 40 -6.77 -0.73 -8.83
N GLU A 41 -5.70 -0.67 -9.64
CA GLU A 41 -4.60 -1.62 -9.59
C GLU A 41 -3.75 -1.49 -8.33
N LEU A 42 -3.82 -0.35 -7.62
CA LEU A 42 -3.16 -0.16 -6.33
C LEU A 42 -3.89 -0.87 -5.18
N ILE A 43 -5.21 -1.10 -5.30
CA ILE A 43 -6.02 -1.65 -4.20
C ILE A 43 -5.53 -3.04 -3.81
N ARG A 44 -5.35 -3.94 -4.78
CA ARG A 44 -4.91 -5.31 -4.53
C ARG A 44 -3.56 -5.39 -3.78
N PRO A 45 -2.46 -4.76 -4.27
CA PRO A 45 -1.19 -4.79 -3.55
C PRO A 45 -1.25 -4.04 -2.22
N LEU A 46 -2.01 -2.93 -2.10
CA LEU A 46 -2.18 -2.24 -0.82
C LEU A 46 -2.85 -3.13 0.23
N THR A 47 -3.97 -3.78 -0.10
CA THR A 47 -4.66 -4.72 0.79
C THR A 47 -3.77 -5.90 1.16
N ALA A 48 -2.95 -6.41 0.24
CA ALA A 48 -2.00 -7.47 0.52
C ALA A 48 -0.84 -7.02 1.43
N THR A 49 -0.45 -5.74 1.39
CA THR A 49 0.61 -5.18 2.25
C THR A 49 0.08 -4.85 3.65
N ARG A 50 -1.22 -4.58 3.81
CA ARG A 50 -1.88 -4.21 5.08
C ARG A 50 -1.48 -5.08 6.29
N PRO A 51 -1.49 -6.43 6.24
CA PRO A 51 -1.17 -7.25 7.40
C PRO A 51 0.29 -7.10 7.86
N HIS A 52 1.18 -6.72 6.94
CA HIS A 52 2.59 -6.50 7.22
C HIS A 52 2.84 -5.11 7.84
N LEU A 53 1.95 -4.15 7.60
CA LEU A 53 2.01 -2.80 8.18
C LEU A 53 1.54 -2.79 9.63
N THR A 54 0.52 -3.55 9.99
CA THR A 54 -0.04 -3.55 11.36
C THR A 54 0.96 -3.83 12.48
N GLY A 55 2.07 -4.53 12.19
CA GLY A 55 3.10 -4.82 13.19
C GLY A 55 4.15 -3.72 13.39
N THR A 56 4.36 -2.85 12.38
CA THR A 56 5.50 -1.90 12.35
C THR A 56 5.04 -0.47 12.12
N HIS A 57 4.00 -0.28 11.31
CA HIS A 57 3.41 0.99 10.88
C HIS A 57 1.88 0.97 11.00
N PRO A 58 1.32 0.93 12.23
CA PRO A 58 -0.12 0.86 12.43
C PRO A 58 -0.88 2.07 11.87
N ASP A 59 -0.28 3.27 11.92
CA ASP A 59 -0.90 4.50 11.38
C ASP A 59 -1.15 4.42 9.86
N LEU A 60 -0.24 3.78 9.12
CA LEU A 60 -0.41 3.56 7.67
C LEU A 60 -1.50 2.53 7.38
N ALA A 61 -1.65 1.51 8.22
CA ALA A 61 -2.73 0.53 8.08
C ALA A 61 -4.11 1.17 8.30
N GLU A 62 -4.25 2.03 9.32
CA GLU A 62 -5.50 2.75 9.60
C GLU A 62 -5.85 3.76 8.48
N GLN A 63 -4.85 4.47 7.97
CA GLN A 63 -5.04 5.37 6.83
C GLN A 63 -5.47 4.60 5.57
N LEU A 64 -4.92 3.40 5.35
CA LEU A 64 -5.34 2.54 4.25
C LEU A 64 -6.79 2.07 4.42
N ASP A 65 -7.21 1.67 5.62
CA ASP A 65 -8.59 1.25 5.91
C ASP A 65 -9.60 2.37 5.68
N THR A 66 -9.20 3.62 5.95
CA THR A 66 -10.03 4.80 5.68
C THR A 66 -10.25 5.03 4.18
N LEU A 67 -9.24 4.69 3.36
CA LEU A 67 -9.26 4.89 1.90
C LEU A 67 -9.85 3.70 1.13
N THR A 68 -9.76 2.51 1.70
CA THR A 68 -10.29 1.24 1.18
C THR A 68 -11.07 0.52 2.29
N PRO A 69 -12.26 1.03 2.65
CA PRO A 69 -13.15 0.30 3.54
C PRO A 69 -13.58 -1.03 2.90
N PRO A 70 -13.86 -2.07 3.72
CA PRO A 70 -14.20 -3.42 3.26
C PRO A 70 -15.47 -3.50 2.42
#